data_AF-A0A0E3SEA3-F1
#
_entry.id   AF-A0A0E3SEA3-F1
#
_cell.length_a   1.000
_cell.length_b   1.000
_cell.length_c   1.000
_cell.angle_alpha   90.00
_cell.angle_beta   90.00
_cell.angle_gamma   90.00
#
_symmetry.space_group_name_H-M   'P 1'
#
loop_
_entity.id
_entity.type
_entity.pdbx_description
1 polymer ?
#
loop_
_entity_poly.entity_id
_entity_poly.type
_entity_poly.pdbx_seq_one_letter_code
_entity_poly.pdbx_strand_id
1 'polypeptide(L)'
;MIRKNVSMEDEYLQKLQPFLDKNNGNLSAAIRDAIELADAALQGHESVEDAMEYLTQGSTKYPEIRNSLIESGECILISQLSFRWLIENTDGILVDDELVSEIFNPYKIRSVSNLIEYLNKRSLNMGWGIEVYAST
;
A
#
# COMPACT_ATOMS: atom_id res chain seq x y z
N MET A 1 27.62 -27.73 6.27
CA MET A 1 27.15 -26.75 7.27
C MET A 1 28.19 -25.65 7.38
N ILE A 2 27.84 -24.40 7.09
CA ILE A 2 28.73 -23.25 7.25
C ILE A 2 28.37 -22.57 8.57
N ARG A 3 29.35 -22.38 9.47
CA ARG A 3 29.16 -21.65 10.73
C ARG A 3 29.75 -20.25 10.59
N LYS A 4 28.96 -19.24 10.93
CA LYS A 4 29.41 -17.85 11.06
C LYS A 4 29.07 -17.36 12.46
N ASN A 5 30.01 -16.67 13.09
CA ASN A 5 29.81 -16.07 14.40
C ASN A 5 29.43 -14.60 14.19
N VAL A 6 28.42 -14.13 14.91
CA VAL A 6 27.93 -12.75 14.83
C VAL A 6 27.93 -12.19 16.24
N SER A 7 28.53 -11.02 16.41
CA SER A 7 28.46 -10.24 17.65
C SER A 7 27.25 -9.32 17.58
N MET A 8 26.48 -9.24 18.65
CA MET A 8 25.24 -8.46 18.70
C MET A 8 24.96 -7.98 20.11
N GLU A 9 24.40 -6.78 20.23
CA GLU A 9 24.01 -6.19 21.51
C GLU A 9 22.66 -6.76 22.01
N ASP A 10 22.45 -6.68 23.33
CA ASP A 10 21.26 -7.22 23.98
C ASP A 10 19.95 -6.61 23.47
N GLU A 11 19.95 -5.35 23.03
CA GLU A 11 18.77 -4.69 22.45
C GLU A 11 18.24 -5.44 21.22
N TYR A 12 19.13 -5.93 20.36
CA TYR A 12 18.74 -6.68 19.17
C TYR A 12 18.39 -8.13 19.49
N LEU A 13 19.00 -8.72 20.52
CA LEU A 13 18.57 -10.02 21.05
C LEU A 13 17.14 -9.95 21.61
N GLN A 14 16.75 -8.84 22.24
CA GLN A 14 15.38 -8.62 22.69
C GLN A 14 14.39 -8.55 21.53
N LYS A 15 14.76 -7.95 20.40
CA LYS A 15 13.93 -7.92 19.18
C LYS A 15 13.70 -9.31 18.59
N LEU A 16 14.60 -10.26 18.84
CA LEU A 16 14.47 -11.67 18.40
C LEU A 16 13.65 -12.55 19.35
N GLN A 17 13.22 -12.05 20.51
CA GLN A 17 12.47 -12.84 21.50
C GLN A 17 11.28 -13.62 20.91
N PRO A 18 10.42 -13.04 20.05
CA PRO A 18 9.30 -13.78 19.46
C PRO A 18 9.75 -15.02 18.67
N PHE A 19 10.88 -14.94 17.98
CA PHE A 19 11.46 -16.05 17.22
C PHE A 19 12.18 -17.05 18.13
N LEU A 20 12.81 -16.57 19.21
CA LEU A 20 13.45 -17.42 20.21
C LEU A 20 12.40 -18.27 20.95
N ASP A 21 11.30 -17.66 21.37
CA ASP A 21 10.19 -18.35 22.04
C ASP A 21 9.60 -19.45 21.16
N LYS A 22 9.35 -19.13 19.87
CA LYS A 22 8.90 -20.10 18.86
C LYS A 22 9.86 -21.27 18.68
N ASN A 23 11.16 -21.03 18.82
CA ASN A 23 12.22 -21.99 18.56
C ASN A 23 12.87 -22.55 19.85
N ASN A 24 12.17 -22.46 20.99
CA ASN A 24 12.62 -22.98 22.30
C ASN A 24 14.03 -22.49 22.68
N GLY A 25 14.33 -21.21 22.46
CA GLY A 25 15.62 -20.59 22.76
C GLY A 25 16.74 -20.90 21.75
N ASN A 26 16.44 -21.59 20.64
CA ASN A 26 17.43 -21.85 19.60
C ASN A 26 17.67 -20.60 18.73
N LEU A 27 18.75 -19.88 19.01
CA LEU A 27 19.14 -18.66 18.30
C LEU A 27 19.37 -18.88 16.80
N SER A 28 19.96 -20.02 16.39
CA SER A 28 20.21 -20.28 14.98
C SER A 28 18.92 -20.50 14.18
N ALA A 29 17.93 -21.15 14.78
CA ALA A 29 16.62 -21.32 14.18
C ALA A 29 15.86 -19.99 14.15
N ALA A 30 15.91 -19.22 15.25
CA ALA A 30 15.31 -17.89 15.33
C ALA A 30 15.87 -16.91 14.28
N ILE A 31 17.19 -16.90 14.08
CA ILE A 31 17.82 -16.07 13.04
C ILE A 31 17.39 -16.52 11.64
N ARG A 32 17.25 -17.84 11.38
CA ARG A 32 16.77 -18.32 10.08
C ARG A 32 15.33 -17.88 9.81
N ASP A 33 14.46 -17.98 10.80
CA ASP A 33 13.08 -17.50 10.70
C ASP A 33 13.02 -15.98 10.45
N ALA A 34 13.89 -15.20 11.12
CA ALA A 34 13.98 -13.76 10.89
C ALA A 34 14.48 -13.42 9.47
N ILE A 35 15.41 -14.21 8.92
CA ILE A 35 15.88 -14.06 7.54
C ILE A 35 14.77 -14.40 6.55
N GLU A 36 14.02 -15.49 6.77
CA GLU A 36 12.87 -15.85 5.92
C GLU A 36 11.79 -14.78 5.96
N LEU A 37 11.51 -14.20 7.13
CA LEU A 37 10.58 -13.08 7.25
C LEU A 37 11.09 -11.85 6.50
N ALA A 38 12.38 -11.52 6.62
CA ALA A 38 12.97 -10.40 5.90
C ALA A 38 12.93 -10.63 4.38
N ASP A 39 13.24 -11.84 3.91
CA ASP A 39 13.15 -12.20 2.48
C ASP A 39 11.71 -12.03 1.97
N ALA A 40 10.73 -12.59 2.70
CA ALA A 40 9.32 -12.43 2.37
C ALA A 40 8.85 -10.96 2.41
N ALA A 41 9.33 -10.17 3.37
CA ALA A 41 9.01 -8.75 3.48
C ALA A 41 9.64 -7.92 2.35
N LEU A 42 10.74 -8.37 1.75
CA LEU A 42 11.38 -7.70 0.62
C LEU A 42 10.77 -8.12 -0.73
N GLN A 43 9.97 -9.18 -0.79
CA GLN A 43 9.31 -9.59 -2.02
C GLN A 43 8.31 -8.52 -2.48
N GLY A 44 8.64 -7.84 -3.59
CA GLY A 44 7.83 -6.76 -4.16
C GLY A 44 8.25 -5.35 -3.75
N HIS A 45 9.36 -5.20 -3.02
CA HIS A 45 9.92 -3.91 -2.62
C HIS A 45 11.29 -3.67 -3.25
N GLU A 46 11.60 -2.42 -3.60
CA GLU A 46 12.86 -2.08 -4.28
C GLU A 46 14.07 -2.04 -3.31
N SER A 47 13.82 -1.80 -2.02
CA SER A 47 14.86 -1.70 -0.99
C SER A 47 14.38 -2.16 0.39
N VAL A 48 15.33 -2.30 1.32
CA VAL A 48 15.03 -2.63 2.73
C VAL A 48 14.28 -1.48 3.40
N GLU A 49 14.64 -0.25 3.08
CA GLU A 49 13.99 0.95 3.57
C GLU A 49 12.53 1.02 3.11
N ASP A 50 12.24 0.70 1.85
CA ASP A 50 10.89 0.67 1.28
C ASP A 50 10.01 -0.39 1.96
N ALA A 51 10.53 -1.62 2.14
CA ALA A 51 9.83 -2.67 2.87
C ALA A 51 9.56 -2.30 4.33
N MET A 52 10.54 -1.69 5.01
CA MET A 52 10.36 -1.21 6.38
C MET A 52 9.35 -0.07 6.47
N GLU A 53 9.38 0.85 5.51
CA GLU A 53 8.42 1.94 5.39
C GLU A 53 7.01 1.38 5.24
N TYR A 54 6.81 0.42 4.34
CA TYR A 54 5.52 -0.25 4.15
C TYR A 54 5.01 -0.95 5.43
N LEU A 55 5.87 -1.74 6.10
CA LEU A 55 5.52 -2.48 7.32
C LEU A 55 5.16 -1.56 8.49
N THR A 56 5.82 -0.41 8.60
CA THR A 56 5.55 0.56 9.67
C THR A 56 4.36 1.48 9.34
N GLN A 57 4.16 1.80 8.07
CA GLN A 57 3.11 2.71 7.59
C GLN A 57 1.77 2.04 7.33
N GLY A 58 1.74 0.73 7.10
CA GLY A 58 0.51 -0.02 6.86
C GLY A 58 -0.53 0.10 8.00
N SER A 59 -0.10 0.48 9.21
CA SER A 59 -1.00 0.72 10.35
C SER A 59 -1.34 2.20 10.60
N THR A 60 -0.52 3.15 10.13
CA THR A 60 -0.60 4.58 10.51
C THR A 60 -0.99 5.52 9.36
N LYS A 61 -0.61 5.23 8.11
CA LYS A 61 -0.94 6.11 6.97
C LYS A 61 -2.35 5.92 6.43
N TYR A 62 -2.91 4.71 6.49
CA TYR A 62 -4.24 4.46 5.91
C TYR A 62 -5.34 5.31 6.56
N PRO A 63 -5.38 5.49 7.90
CA PRO A 63 -6.31 6.40 8.55
C PRO A 63 -6.09 7.87 8.15
N GLU A 64 -4.84 8.33 8.01
CA GLU A 64 -4.52 9.72 7.65
C GLU A 64 -4.86 10.03 6.20
N ILE A 65 -4.45 9.16 5.26
CA ILE A 65 -4.79 9.26 3.83
C ILE A 65 -6.31 9.24 3.69
N ARG A 66 -7.00 8.27 4.28
CA ARG A 66 -8.47 8.20 4.26
C ARG A 66 -9.11 9.48 4.79
N ASN A 67 -8.68 9.99 5.93
CA ASN A 67 -9.25 11.20 6.53
C ASN A 67 -9.02 12.42 5.62
N SER A 68 -7.81 12.59 5.08
CA SER A 68 -7.51 13.68 4.14
C SER A 68 -8.32 13.61 2.86
N LEU A 69 -8.62 12.41 2.33
CA LEU A 69 -9.46 12.22 1.15
C LEU A 69 -10.94 12.51 1.43
N ILE A 70 -11.41 12.24 2.65
CA ILE A 70 -12.76 12.63 3.08
C ILE A 70 -12.85 14.16 3.20
N GLU A 71 -11.83 14.80 3.80
CA GLU A 71 -11.76 16.25 3.94
C GLU A 71 -11.63 16.99 2.60
N SER A 72 -10.88 16.43 1.65
CA SER A 72 -10.75 16.97 0.28
C SER A 72 -12.02 16.79 -0.56
N GLY A 73 -12.98 15.99 -0.10
CA GLY A 73 -14.18 15.61 -0.84
C GLY A 73 -13.91 14.58 -1.96
N GLU A 74 -12.71 14.01 -2.04
CA GLU A 74 -12.37 12.96 -3.01
C GLU A 74 -12.93 11.59 -2.60
N CYS A 75 -13.24 11.39 -1.32
CA CYS A 75 -13.93 10.21 -0.80
C CYS A 75 -15.19 10.61 -0.02
N ILE A 76 -16.22 9.77 -0.09
CA ILE A 76 -17.43 9.90 0.72
C ILE A 76 -17.58 8.68 1.63
N LEU A 77 -18.01 8.93 2.88
CA LEU A 77 -18.35 7.86 3.80
C LEU A 77 -19.79 7.43 3.53
N ILE A 78 -19.98 6.17 3.15
CA ILE A 78 -21.30 5.59 2.88
C ILE A 78 -21.53 4.36 3.76
N SER A 79 -22.78 4.08 4.08
CA SER A 79 -23.12 2.87 4.81
C SER A 79 -22.86 1.62 3.95
N GLN A 80 -22.49 0.50 4.59
CA GLN A 80 -22.26 -0.76 3.88
C GLN A 80 -23.49 -1.22 3.08
N LEU A 81 -24.70 -0.98 3.60
CA LEU A 81 -25.95 -1.32 2.90
C LEU A 81 -26.12 -0.49 1.62
N SER A 82 -25.85 0.81 1.70
CA SER A 82 -25.91 1.73 0.55
C SER A 82 -24.87 1.36 -0.50
N PHE A 83 -23.64 1.03 -0.07
CA PHE A 83 -22.59 0.60 -1.00
C PHE A 83 -22.95 -0.71 -1.69
N ARG A 84 -23.43 -1.71 -0.94
CA ARG A 84 -23.85 -2.98 -1.53
C ARG A 84 -24.99 -2.80 -2.53
N TRP A 85 -26.01 -2.03 -2.16
CA TRP A 85 -27.12 -1.70 -3.05
C TRP A 85 -26.61 -1.03 -4.33
N LEU A 86 -25.68 -0.07 -4.23
CA LEU A 86 -25.10 0.60 -5.39
C LEU A 86 -24.47 -0.41 -6.35
N ILE A 87 -23.54 -1.25 -5.86
CA ILE A 87 -22.84 -2.25 -6.70
C ILE A 87 -23.82 -3.21 -7.37
N GLU A 88 -24.80 -3.72 -6.62
CA GLU A 88 -25.80 -4.67 -7.13
C GLU A 88 -26.73 -4.05 -8.19
N ASN A 89 -26.96 -2.74 -8.14
CA ASN A 89 -27.91 -2.05 -9.02
C ASN A 89 -27.24 -1.26 -10.15
N THR A 90 -25.91 -1.05 -10.10
CA THR A 90 -25.15 -0.38 -11.16
C THR A 90 -24.45 -1.36 -12.10
N ASP A 91 -24.57 -2.67 -11.88
CA ASP A 91 -23.97 -3.66 -12.77
C ASP A 91 -24.52 -3.50 -14.20
N GLY A 92 -23.60 -3.38 -15.17
CA GLY A 92 -23.93 -3.12 -16.57
C GLY A 92 -24.47 -1.72 -16.91
N ILE A 93 -24.58 -0.80 -15.94
CA ILE A 93 -24.99 0.59 -16.19
C ILE A 93 -23.75 1.43 -16.51
N LEU A 94 -23.69 1.98 -17.73
CA LEU A 94 -22.64 2.94 -18.09
C LEU A 94 -22.90 4.28 -17.41
N VAL A 95 -21.80 4.93 -17.03
CA VAL A 95 -21.83 6.30 -16.48
C VAL A 95 -22.28 7.26 -17.57
N ASP A 96 -23.11 8.24 -17.20
CA ASP A 96 -23.57 9.28 -18.12
C ASP A 96 -22.41 10.09 -18.70
N ASP A 97 -22.51 10.48 -19.98
CA ASP A 97 -21.44 11.16 -20.71
C ASP A 97 -21.08 12.53 -20.11
N GLU A 98 -22.06 13.22 -19.51
CA GLU A 98 -21.83 14.48 -18.81
C GLU A 98 -20.96 14.27 -17.57
N LEU A 99 -21.22 13.21 -16.80
CA LEU A 99 -20.42 12.84 -15.62
C LEU A 99 -19.01 12.38 -16.02
N VAL A 100 -18.88 11.62 -17.12
CA VAL A 100 -17.57 11.25 -17.67
C VAL A 100 -16.80 12.51 -18.09
N SER A 101 -17.47 13.47 -18.72
CA SER A 101 -16.87 14.73 -19.14
C SER A 101 -16.43 15.60 -17.95
N GLU A 102 -17.16 15.59 -16.83
CA GLU A 102 -16.80 16.31 -15.61
C GLU A 102 -15.51 15.76 -14.97
N ILE A 103 -15.32 14.43 -15.02
CA ILE A 103 -14.08 13.78 -14.55
C ILE A 103 -12.87 14.36 -15.30
N PHE A 104 -13.01 14.65 -16.59
CA PHE A 104 -11.98 15.26 -17.42
C PHE A 104 -12.18 16.77 -17.53
N ASN A 105 -12.15 17.47 -16.39
CA ASN A 105 -12.32 18.92 -16.37
C ASN A 105 -11.25 19.62 -17.26
N PRO A 106 -11.64 20.21 -18.41
CA PRO A 106 -10.71 20.77 -19.38
C PRO A 106 -9.98 22.02 -18.86
N TYR A 107 -10.51 22.67 -17.82
CA TYR A 107 -9.83 23.79 -17.17
C TYR A 107 -8.66 23.34 -16.29
N LYS A 108 -8.73 22.11 -15.74
CA LYS A 108 -7.68 21.49 -14.91
C LYS A 108 -6.70 20.69 -15.75
N ILE A 109 -7.18 19.95 -16.74
CA ILE A 109 -6.37 19.06 -17.58
C ILE A 109 -6.15 19.72 -18.94
N ARG A 110 -5.01 20.43 -19.09
CA ARG A 110 -4.68 21.20 -20.29
C ARG A 110 -3.66 20.53 -21.21
N SER A 111 -3.07 19.42 -20.77
CA SER A 111 -2.04 18.70 -21.51
C SER A 111 -2.13 17.20 -21.20
N VAL A 112 -1.56 16.37 -22.08
CA VAL A 112 -1.45 14.91 -21.85
C VAL A 112 -0.62 14.62 -20.60
N SER A 113 0.42 15.42 -20.32
CA SER A 113 1.21 15.29 -19.11
C SER A 113 0.38 15.54 -17.85
N ASN A 114 -0.47 16.58 -17.85
CA ASN A 114 -1.37 16.87 -16.72
C ASN A 114 -2.40 15.74 -16.54
N LEU A 115 -2.87 15.13 -17.64
CA LEU A 115 -3.78 13.99 -17.58
C LEU A 115 -3.11 12.78 -16.94
N ILE A 116 -1.88 12.45 -17.37
CA ILE A 116 -1.12 11.33 -16.81
C ILE A 116 -0.86 11.54 -15.32
N GLU A 117 -0.40 12.72 -14.93
CA GLU A 117 -0.18 13.07 -13.52
C GLU A 117 -1.47 12.92 -12.70
N TYR A 118 -2.59 13.43 -13.23
CA TYR A 118 -3.89 13.32 -12.59
C TYR A 118 -4.33 11.86 -12.40
N LEU A 119 -4.22 11.03 -13.45
CA LEU A 119 -4.61 9.63 -13.39
C LEU A 119 -3.72 8.81 -12.44
N ASN A 120 -2.41 9.04 -12.45
CA ASN A 120 -1.47 8.33 -11.58
C ASN A 120 -1.67 8.73 -10.12
N LYS A 121 -1.89 10.03 -9.83
CA LYS A 121 -2.26 10.49 -8.49
C LYS A 121 -3.55 9.83 -8.00
N ARG A 122 -4.56 9.74 -8.86
CA ARG A 122 -5.85 9.12 -8.51
C ARG A 122 -5.71 7.60 -8.29
N SER A 123 -4.94 6.92 -9.12
CA SER A 123 -4.60 5.49 -8.97
C SER A 123 -3.90 5.21 -7.63
N LEU A 124 -2.92 6.05 -7.27
CA LEU A 124 -2.22 5.97 -5.99
C LEU A 124 -3.17 6.18 -4.80
N ASN A 125 -3.98 7.25 -4.83
CA ASN A 125 -4.95 7.55 -3.77
C ASN A 125 -5.99 6.42 -3.58
N MET A 126 -6.34 5.73 -4.65
CA MET A 126 -7.30 4.62 -4.64
C MET A 126 -6.63 3.25 -4.37
N GLY A 127 -5.30 3.21 -4.26
CA GLY A 127 -4.54 1.98 -4.01
C GLY A 127 -4.62 0.96 -5.15
N TRP A 128 -4.88 1.40 -6.38
CA TRP A 128 -5.06 0.50 -7.53
C TRP A 128 -3.75 -0.11 -8.04
N GLY A 129 -2.61 0.51 -7.75
CA GLY A 129 -1.29 0.00 -8.16
C GLY A 129 -1.08 0.02 -9.68
N ILE A 130 -1.80 0.91 -10.39
CA ILE A 130 -1.72 1.04 -11.85
C ILE A 130 -1.02 2.37 -12.18
N GLU A 131 -0.11 2.35 -13.15
CA GLU A 131 0.48 3.56 -13.71
C GLU A 131 0.17 3.70 -15.19
N VAL A 132 -0.22 4.91 -15.57
CA VAL A 132 -0.47 5.34 -16.94
C VAL A 132 0.78 6.04 -17.46
N TYR A 133 1.15 5.70 -18.69
CA TYR A 133 2.23 6.36 -19.43
C TYR A 133 1.78 6.64 -20.87
N ALA A 134 2.33 7.70 -21.48
CA ALA A 134 2.16 7.93 -22.91
C ALA A 134 3.18 7.10 -23.68
N SER A 135 2.70 6.23 -24.56
CA SER A 135 3.53 5.67 -25.63
C SER A 135 3.70 6.74 -26.70
N THR A 136 4.95 7.13 -26.96
CA THR A 136 5.29 8.05 -28.06
C THR A 136 5.38 7.29 -29.36
#